data_AF-A0A3Q2QYG7-F1
#
_entry.id   AF-A0A3Q2QYG7-F1
#
_cell.length_a   1.000
_cell.length_b   1.000
_cell.length_c   1.000
_cell.angle_alpha   90.00
_cell.angle_beta   90.00
_cell.angle_gamma   90.00
#
_symmetry.space_group_name_H-M   'P 1'
#
loop_
_entity.id
_entity.type
_entity.pdbx_description
1 polymer ?
#
loop_
_entity_poly.entity_id
_entity_poly.type
_entity_poly.pdbx_seq_one_letter_code
_entity_poly.pdbx_strand_id
1 'polypeptide(L)' 'MLKGSYKDECKFKENLLANNYNVYESAAHPGMYIALSKIGKTKRGNRVTPTMTMTHFLPRT' A
#
# COMPACT_ATOMS: atom_id res chain seq x y z
N MET A 1 -7.11 -20.19 16.44
CA MET A 1 -7.02 -19.06 15.48
C MET A 1 -6.77 -17.78 16.25
N LEU A 2 -5.69 -17.05 15.99
CA LEU A 2 -5.52 -15.71 16.55
C LEU A 2 -6.47 -14.77 15.81
N LYS A 3 -7.52 -14.30 16.48
CA LYS A 3 -8.39 -13.25 15.95
C LYS A 3 -7.62 -11.95 16.03
N GLY A 4 -7.14 -11.44 14.89
CA GLY A 4 -6.48 -10.14 14.83
C GLY A 4 -7.49 -9.05 15.21
N SER A 5 -7.15 -8.22 16.20
CA SER A 5 -7.89 -6.98 16.45
C SER A 5 -7.51 -5.95 15.39
N TYR A 6 -8.49 -5.14 14.96
CA TYR A 6 -8.21 -3.94 14.19
C TYR A 6 -7.36 -2.98 15.04
N LYS A 7 -6.35 -2.36 14.42
CA LYS A 7 -5.43 -1.42 15.06
C LYS A 7 -5.16 -0.23 14.15
N ASP A 8 -4.49 0.79 14.67
CA ASP A 8 -4.14 1.97 13.91
C ASP A 8 -3.21 1.67 12.73
N GLU A 9 -2.38 0.63 12.82
CA GLU A 9 -1.52 0.19 11.71
C GLU A 9 -2.29 -0.48 10.57
N CYS A 10 -3.59 -0.76 10.74
CA CYS A 10 -4.47 -1.24 9.68
C CYS A 10 -5.04 -0.09 8.81
N LYS A 11 -4.79 1.17 9.17
CA LYS A 11 -5.29 2.35 8.45
C LYS A 11 -4.31 2.77 7.35
N PHE A 12 -4.83 2.95 6.14
CA PHE A 12 -4.08 3.45 4.99
C PHE A 12 -4.82 4.62 4.34
N LYS A 13 -4.06 5.63 3.91
CA LYS A 13 -4.56 6.73 3.08
C LYS A 13 -4.57 6.28 1.63
N GLU A 14 -5.73 6.32 1.00
CA GLU A 14 -5.87 6.08 -0.43
C GLU A 14 -5.65 7.39 -1.19
N ASN A 15 -4.67 7.40 -2.09
CA ASN A 15 -4.40 8.54 -2.95
C ASN A 15 -4.51 8.12 -4.42
N LEU A 16 -5.36 8.81 -5.17
CA LEU A 16 -5.49 8.66 -6.63
C LEU A 16 -4.31 9.34 -7.33
N LEU A 17 -3.63 8.61 -8.21
CA LEU A 17 -2.56 9.12 -9.05
C LEU A 17 -3.10 9.64 -10.38
N ALA A 18 -2.31 10.49 -11.06
CA ALA A 18 -2.64 11.05 -12.36
C ALA A 18 -2.87 9.99 -13.47
N ASN A 19 -2.36 8.77 -13.31
CA ASN A 19 -2.56 7.65 -14.23
C ASN A 19 -3.81 6.79 -13.89
N ASN A 20 -4.69 7.25 -12.99
CA ASN A 20 -5.88 6.56 -12.51
C ASN A 20 -5.64 5.26 -11.72
N TYR A 21 -4.43 5.09 -11.17
CA TYR A 21 -4.15 4.06 -10.17
C TYR A 21 -4.18 4.67 -8.77
N ASN A 22 -4.46 3.83 -7.77
CA ASN A 22 -4.37 4.22 -6.37
C ASN A 22 -3.03 3.80 -5.77
N VAL A 23 -2.55 4.57 -4.80
CA VAL A 23 -1.51 4.16 -3.86
C VAL A 23 -2.05 4.20 -2.44
N TYR A 24 -1.51 3.34 -1.57
CA TYR A 24 -1.92 3.22 -0.18
C TYR A 24 -0.76 3.53 0.75
N GLU A 25 -0.80 4.68 1.41
CA GLU A 25 0.21 5.12 2.38
C GLU A 25 -0.21 4.73 3.80
N SER A 26 0.70 4.22 4.62
CA SER A 26 0.39 3.93 6.03
C SER A 26 0.03 5.20 6.78
N ALA A 27 -1.10 5.19 7.49
CA ALA A 27 -1.49 6.32 8.34
C ALA A 27 -0.60 6.46 9.58
N ALA A 28 -0.15 5.32 10.14
CA ALA A 28 0.74 5.26 11.30
C ALA A 28 2.22 5.51 10.96
N HIS A 29 2.63 5.23 9.72
CA HIS A 29 4.00 5.39 9.25
C HIS A 29 4.06 6.16 7.91
N PRO A 30 3.93 7.50 7.94
CA PRO A 30 4.00 8.32 6.73
C PRO A 30 5.27 8.06 5.91
N GLY A 31 5.14 8.06 4.58
CA GLY A 31 6.20 7.71 3.64
C GLY A 31 6.39 6.20 3.41
N MET A 32 5.62 5.32 4.08
CA MET A 32 5.59 3.89 3.78
C MET A 32 4.36 3.52 2.96
N TYR A 33 4.57 2.72 1.91
CA TYR A 33 3.50 2.35 0.96
C TYR A 33 3.29 0.83 0.85
N ILE A 34 2.05 0.42 0.59
CA ILE A 34 1.77 -0.96 0.18
C ILE A 34 2.40 -1.21 -1.18
N ALA A 35 3.10 -2.33 -1.34
CA ALA A 35 3.72 -2.70 -2.61
C ALA A 35 3.84 -4.21 -2.79
N LEU A 36 3.63 -4.67 -4.02
CA LEU A 36 3.82 -6.05 -4.45
C LEU A 36 4.88 -6.14 -5.55
N SER A 37 5.83 -7.04 -5.39
CA SER A 37 6.80 -7.38 -6.43
C SER A 37 6.13 -8.07 -7.62
N LYS A 38 6.84 -8.13 -8.75
CA LYS A 38 6.38 -8.83 -9.97
C LYS A 38 6.03 -10.31 -9.76
N ILE A 39 6.54 -10.94 -8.69
CA ILE A 39 6.28 -12.34 -8.32
C ILE A 39 5.22 -12.48 -7.21
N GLY A 40 4.46 -11.42 -6.90
CA GLY A 40 3.37 -11.44 -5.92
C GLY A 40 3.81 -11.36 -4.45
N LYS A 41 5.10 -11.23 -4.15
CA LYS A 41 5.59 -11.03 -2.77
C LYS A 41 5.51 -9.56 -2.33
N THR A 42 5.21 -9.32 -1.07
CA THR A 42 5.23 -7.98 -0.47
C THR A 42 6.63 -7.36 -0.46
N LYS A 43 6.70 -6.04 -0.54
CA LYS A 43 7.92 -5.25 -0.34
C LYS A 43 7.83 -4.47 0.97
N ARG A 44 8.97 -4.16 1.58
CA ARG A 44 9.02 -3.28 2.77
C ARG A 44 8.60 -1.88 2.36
N GLY A 45 7.63 -1.29 3.06
CA GLY A 45 7.03 -0.01 2.70
C GLY A 45 8.02 1.17 2.67
N ASN A 46 9.08 1.12 3.48
CA ASN A 46 10.15 2.13 3.50
C ASN A 46 11.22 1.96 2.41
N ARG A 47 11.05 0.99 1.50
CA ARG A 47 11.94 0.74 0.35
C ARG A 47 11.25 0.96 -1.00
N VAL A 48 10.10 1.63 -0.98
CA VAL A 48 9.29 1.91 -2.16
C VAL A 48 8.83 3.37 -2.12
N THR A 49 8.50 3.92 -3.28
CA THR A 49 7.98 5.29 -3.45
C THR A 49 6.73 5.23 -4.32
N PRO A 50 5.81 6.21 -4.22
CA PRO A 50 4.52 6.16 -4.93
C PRO A 50 4.65 6.26 -6.46
N THR A 51 5.82 6.65 -6.98
CA THR A 51 6.10 6.68 -8.42
C THR A 51 6.47 5.31 -8.99
N MET A 52 6.78 4.33 -8.13
CA MET A 52 7.14 2.97 -8.55
C MET A 52 5.89 2.16 -8.88
N THR A 53 5.83 1.54 -10.05
CA THR A 53 4.65 0.77 -10.51
C THR A 53 4.20 -0.35 -9.55
N MET A 54 5.11 -0.86 -8.72
CA MET A 54 4.79 -1.87 -7.70
C MET A 54 3.90 -1.37 -6.54
N THR A 55 3.73 -0.05 -6.39
CA THR A 55 2.79 0.56 -5.43
C THR A 55 1.44 0.89 -6.05
N HIS A 56 1.27 0.69 -7.37
CA HIS A 56 0.06 1.09 -8.10
C HIS A 56 -0.97 -0.03 -8.05
N PHE A 57 -2.13 0.25 -7.48
CA PHE A 57 -3.24 -0.68 -7.38
C PHE A 57 -4.43 -0.16 -8.18
N LEU A 58 -5.04 -1.05 -8.97
CA LEU A 58 -6.28 -0.78 -9.67
C LEU A 58 -7.38 -1.60 -8.97
N PRO A 59 -8.37 -0.97 -8.33
CA PRO A 59 -9.52 -1.68 -7.78
C PRO A 59 -10.24 -2.48 -8.87
N ARG A 60 -10.51 -3.75 -8.59
CA ARG A 60 -11.29 -4.64 -9.46
C ARG A 60 -12.44 -5.22 -8.63
N THR A 61 -13.61 -5.30 -9.24
CA THR A 61 -14.80 -5.98 -8.69
C THR A 61 -14.67 -7.49 -8.80
#